data_AF-A0A975HL02-F1
#
_entry.id   AF-A0A975HL02-F1
#
_cell.length_a   1.000
_cell.length_b   1.000
_cell.length_c   1.000
_cell.angle_alpha   90.00
_cell.angle_beta   90.00
_cell.angle_gamma   90.00
#
_symmetry.space_group_name_H-M   'P 1'
#
loop_
_entity.id
_entity.type
_entity.pdbx_description
1 polymer ?
#
loop_
_entity_poly.entity_id
_entity_poly.type
_entity_poly.pdbx_seq_one_letter_code
_entity_poly.pdbx_strand_id
1 'polypeptide(L)'
;MKRSTKLCIAGFAMATLSSQVFAEVSCPVNPEWLKNPSMPKEVKKSDGNSSTFCDFYQFSTQAYVYLMSENTGKTPNFLDPKQYAVLEFDKDGKPLNSCDNKIDGTTIRNRLQKGKRSAFSTEQAGDKATIYAQDGNVVYYDVRFNKALCNQTGSAVELEKQNQINFAEGTTEIKAAWKVLSKDEIKSNQFVVQQQKIAGKKQTLGLVGMHIAVATQNHPEFVWATFEHKANTPDCAPTSVTVNDSWTFASNRCASKLTSSTTPGNVCNFNNPSEEQTASKGTPTNICRVYPYGTGSGDLDATENLTAILDQNNDLEMQIAKLQNDSSYAVLQNYFQVGALWVSDIGKNTGGVGVPNERGSLRLANTVAETTYQHVNLNSTFASNCFGCHNFVGTENKVNNNITSQALSHIFLDILVGQGKAADVTSQTEIGDNSVAQAICQGSEENQGVCPKTASYLKWNGQWTNSNTSAGSVCGCIMK
;
A
#
# COMPACT_ATOMS: atom_id res chain seq x y z
N MET A 1 21.65 71.43 -59.13
CA MET A 1 21.52 71.77 -57.70
C MET A 1 21.46 70.48 -56.88
N LYS A 2 22.21 70.47 -55.77
CA LYS A 2 22.55 69.40 -54.81
C LYS A 2 21.52 68.29 -54.55
N ARG A 3 22.01 67.05 -54.38
CA ARG A 3 21.61 66.06 -53.33
C ARG A 3 22.57 64.85 -53.41
N SER A 4 23.61 64.79 -52.58
CA SER A 4 23.67 64.30 -51.19
C SER A 4 23.68 62.78 -51.10
N THR A 5 24.89 62.23 -50.99
CA THR A 5 25.23 60.84 -50.69
C THR A 5 24.83 60.50 -49.25
N LYS A 6 24.08 59.41 -49.03
CA LYS A 6 23.93 58.77 -47.70
C LYS A 6 24.24 57.29 -47.83
N LEU A 7 25.29 56.90 -47.11
CA LEU A 7 25.75 55.54 -46.88
C LEU A 7 24.81 54.90 -45.83
N CYS A 8 24.09 53.83 -46.18
CA CYS A 8 23.34 53.03 -45.22
C CYS A 8 24.18 51.81 -44.82
N ILE A 9 24.56 51.76 -43.54
CA ILE A 9 25.19 50.63 -42.88
C ILE A 9 24.09 49.59 -42.63
N ALA A 10 24.26 48.37 -43.15
CA ALA A 10 23.40 47.24 -42.84
C ALA A 10 23.69 46.75 -41.42
N GLY A 11 22.76 46.96 -40.49
CA GLY A 11 22.80 46.37 -39.16
C GLY A 11 22.43 44.90 -39.21
N PHE A 12 23.36 44.04 -38.81
CA PHE A 12 23.07 42.64 -38.50
C PHE A 12 22.18 42.60 -37.24
N ALA A 13 20.92 42.19 -37.39
CA ALA A 13 20.08 41.83 -36.26
C ALA A 13 20.52 40.45 -35.75
N MET A 14 21.18 40.40 -34.58
CA MET A 14 21.33 39.17 -33.82
C MET A 14 19.93 38.70 -33.39
N ALA A 15 19.49 37.56 -33.92
CA ALA A 15 18.34 36.86 -33.39
C ALA A 15 18.71 36.33 -31.99
N THR A 16 18.17 36.94 -30.95
CA THR A 16 18.23 36.42 -29.59
C THR A 16 17.38 35.15 -29.53
N LEU A 17 18.01 34.00 -29.28
CA LEU A 17 17.30 32.78 -28.90
C LEU A 17 16.47 33.09 -27.64
N SER A 18 15.15 33.02 -27.76
CA SER A 18 14.27 33.02 -26.61
C SER A 18 14.53 31.75 -25.82
N SER A 19 15.13 31.88 -24.64
CA SER A 19 15.14 30.87 -23.60
C SER A 19 13.69 30.49 -23.30
N GLN A 20 13.30 29.26 -23.64
CA GLN A 20 12.06 28.67 -23.15
C GLN A 20 12.16 28.60 -21.63
N VAL A 21 11.36 29.43 -20.95
CA VAL A 21 11.15 29.32 -19.51
C VAL A 21 10.36 28.04 -19.31
N PHE A 22 11.03 26.96 -18.90
CA PHE A 22 10.34 25.79 -18.37
C PHE A 22 9.58 26.26 -17.12
N ALA A 23 8.27 26.02 -17.07
CA ALA A 23 7.50 26.27 -15.86
C ALA A 23 8.14 25.48 -14.70
N GLU A 24 8.35 26.12 -13.56
CA GLU A 24 8.82 25.41 -12.36
C GLU A 24 7.78 24.35 -11.99
N VAL A 25 8.23 23.11 -11.83
CA VAL A 25 7.41 21.99 -11.35
C VAL A 25 6.91 22.35 -9.95
N SER A 26 5.61 22.32 -9.71
CA SER A 26 5.03 22.75 -8.43
C SER A 26 5.33 21.78 -7.30
N CYS A 27 5.60 20.51 -7.63
CA CYS A 27 6.05 19.51 -6.70
C CYS A 27 7.26 18.70 -7.20
N PRO A 28 8.49 19.23 -7.11
CA PRO A 28 9.68 18.58 -7.63
C PRO A 28 10.13 17.41 -6.74
N VAL A 29 10.77 16.40 -7.35
CA VAL A 29 11.48 15.32 -6.66
C VAL A 29 12.85 15.84 -6.23
N ASN A 30 13.34 15.47 -5.05
CA ASN A 30 14.70 15.84 -4.68
C ASN A 30 15.71 14.87 -5.33
N PRO A 31 16.62 15.33 -6.21
CA PRO A 31 17.60 14.46 -6.88
C PRO A 31 18.57 13.78 -5.93
N GLU A 32 18.74 14.29 -4.70
CA GLU A 32 19.58 13.62 -3.71
C GLU A 32 19.00 12.27 -3.26
N TRP A 33 17.69 12.02 -3.40
CA TRP A 33 17.11 10.71 -3.05
C TRP A 33 17.60 9.59 -3.98
N LEU A 34 17.89 9.91 -5.25
CA LEU A 34 18.42 8.94 -6.22
C LEU A 34 19.94 8.76 -6.09
N LYS A 35 20.65 9.75 -5.55
CA LYS A 35 22.10 9.68 -5.31
C LYS A 35 22.47 9.07 -3.96
N ASN A 36 21.73 9.48 -2.93
CA ASN A 36 21.96 9.17 -1.52
C ASN A 36 20.61 8.79 -0.87
N PRO A 37 20.05 7.62 -1.21
CA PRO A 37 18.73 7.22 -0.75
C PRO A 37 18.67 7.08 0.78
N SER A 38 17.60 7.61 1.37
CA SER A 38 17.31 7.46 2.80
C SER A 38 15.81 7.44 3.06
N MET A 39 15.35 6.64 4.02
CA MET A 39 13.96 6.74 4.51
C MET A 39 13.67 8.17 5.00
N PRO A 40 12.52 8.75 4.63
CA PRO A 40 12.07 9.98 5.24
C PRO A 40 11.69 9.71 6.71
N LYS A 41 11.94 10.70 7.57
CA LYS A 41 11.59 10.61 9.00
C LYS A 41 10.21 11.20 9.29
N GLU A 42 9.85 12.26 8.56
CA GLU A 42 8.61 13.01 8.77
C GLU A 42 8.20 13.72 7.47
N VAL A 43 6.91 13.99 7.33
CA VAL A 43 6.34 14.83 6.28
C VAL A 43 6.76 16.29 6.52
N LYS A 44 7.29 16.94 5.49
CA LYS A 44 7.72 18.34 5.59
C LYS A 44 6.52 19.26 5.83
N LYS A 45 6.77 20.38 6.49
CA LYS A 45 5.82 21.48 6.69
C LYS A 45 6.24 22.66 5.83
N SER A 46 5.94 22.60 4.54
CA SER A 46 6.39 23.63 3.59
C SER A 46 5.49 24.86 3.53
N ASP A 47 4.31 24.81 4.17
CA ASP A 47 3.41 25.96 4.33
C ASP A 47 3.29 26.35 5.81
N GLY A 48 4.28 27.10 6.29
CA GLY A 48 4.37 27.51 7.69
C GLY A 48 4.51 26.32 8.65
N ASN A 49 3.45 26.05 9.42
CA ASN A 49 3.39 24.91 10.35
C ASN A 49 2.55 23.72 9.82
N SER A 50 2.07 23.81 8.58
CA SER A 50 1.29 22.78 7.90
C SER A 50 2.04 22.16 6.73
N SER A 51 1.68 20.92 6.43
CA SER A 51 2.17 20.16 5.28
C SER A 51 1.23 20.36 4.09
N THR A 52 1.80 20.48 2.90
CA THR A 52 1.07 20.56 1.62
C THR A 52 0.85 19.17 1.03
N PHE A 53 -0.02 19.03 0.02
CA PHE A 53 -0.11 17.78 -0.76
C PHE A 53 1.25 17.35 -1.31
N CYS A 54 2.04 18.32 -1.78
CA CYS A 54 3.38 18.05 -2.28
C CYS A 54 4.29 17.41 -1.22
N ASP A 55 4.21 17.85 0.04
CA ASP A 55 5.03 17.30 1.11
C ASP A 55 4.75 15.81 1.36
N PHE A 56 3.48 15.39 1.28
CA PHE A 56 3.09 13.97 1.42
C PHE A 56 3.53 13.12 0.22
N TYR A 57 3.41 13.65 -1.00
CA TYR A 57 3.90 12.93 -2.18
C TYR A 57 5.42 12.85 -2.21
N GLN A 58 6.13 13.91 -1.84
CA GLN A 58 7.58 13.89 -1.65
C GLN A 58 8.01 12.85 -0.61
N PHE A 59 7.31 12.79 0.54
CA PHE A 59 7.53 11.78 1.57
C PHE A 59 7.35 10.36 1.00
N SER A 60 6.24 10.12 0.30
CA SER A 60 5.91 8.83 -0.30
C SER A 60 6.94 8.39 -1.36
N THR A 61 7.30 9.30 -2.27
CA THR A 61 8.32 9.08 -3.31
C THR A 61 9.69 8.81 -2.70
N GLN A 62 10.09 9.57 -1.68
CA GLN A 62 11.37 9.35 -0.99
C GLN A 62 11.43 7.96 -0.33
N ALA A 63 10.35 7.55 0.36
CA ALA A 63 10.26 6.23 0.96
C ALA A 63 10.36 5.13 -0.11
N TYR A 64 9.61 5.25 -1.21
CA TYR A 64 9.67 4.30 -2.32
C TYR A 64 11.07 4.19 -2.95
N VAL A 65 11.71 5.32 -3.26
CA VAL A 65 13.06 5.34 -3.84
C VAL A 65 14.06 4.68 -2.89
N TYR A 66 14.00 4.95 -1.59
CA TYR A 66 14.85 4.26 -0.62
C TYR A 66 14.59 2.75 -0.59
N LEU A 67 13.33 2.34 -0.51
CA LEU A 67 12.97 0.93 -0.44
C LEU A 67 13.43 0.17 -1.67
N MET A 68 13.35 0.80 -2.85
CA MET A 68 13.78 0.24 -4.12
C MET A 68 15.29 0.30 -4.37
N SER A 69 15.99 1.23 -3.72
CA SER A 69 17.45 1.33 -3.86
C SER A 69 18.14 0.05 -3.40
N GLU A 70 19.20 -0.32 -4.11
CA GLU A 70 19.98 -1.51 -3.81
C GLU A 70 20.86 -1.28 -2.58
N ASN A 71 20.83 -2.24 -1.64
CA ASN A 71 21.80 -2.31 -0.56
C ASN A 71 23.18 -2.76 -1.08
N THR A 72 24.17 -2.87 -0.18
CA THR A 72 25.53 -3.33 -0.53
C THR A 72 25.59 -4.72 -1.18
N GLY A 73 24.54 -5.53 -1.05
CA GLY A 73 24.36 -6.82 -1.69
C GLY A 73 23.61 -6.80 -3.01
N LYS A 74 23.37 -5.64 -3.62
CA LYS A 74 22.59 -5.48 -4.87
C LYS A 74 21.16 -6.01 -4.77
N THR A 75 20.57 -5.89 -3.59
CA THR A 75 19.19 -6.29 -3.32
C THR A 75 18.42 -5.05 -2.89
N PRO A 76 17.23 -4.76 -3.45
CA PRO A 76 16.38 -3.69 -2.96
C PRO A 76 16.24 -3.73 -1.43
N ASN A 77 16.36 -2.59 -0.75
CA ASN A 77 16.34 -2.54 0.72
C ASN A 77 15.15 -3.28 1.32
N PHE A 78 13.95 -3.13 0.74
CA PHE A 78 12.76 -3.79 1.25
C PHE A 78 12.80 -5.32 1.18
N LEU A 79 13.66 -5.89 0.33
CA LEU A 79 13.84 -7.34 0.23
C LEU A 79 14.86 -7.89 1.24
N ASP A 80 15.65 -7.04 1.91
CA ASP A 80 16.61 -7.45 2.92
C ASP A 80 15.90 -7.84 4.24
N PRO A 81 15.85 -9.13 4.60
CA PRO A 81 15.15 -9.60 5.80
C PRO A 81 15.78 -9.11 7.10
N LYS A 82 17.00 -8.56 7.06
CA LYS A 82 17.63 -7.95 8.25
C LYS A 82 16.99 -6.62 8.61
N GLN A 83 16.51 -5.88 7.61
CA GLN A 83 15.86 -4.58 7.80
C GLN A 83 14.33 -4.73 7.79
N TYR A 84 13.83 -5.44 6.78
CA TYR A 84 12.41 -5.67 6.54
C TYR A 84 12.10 -7.16 6.61
N ALA A 85 11.68 -7.59 7.79
CA ALA A 85 11.19 -8.95 8.00
C ALA A 85 10.02 -9.25 7.06
N VAL A 86 9.88 -10.51 6.66
CA VAL A 86 8.78 -10.99 5.81
C VAL A 86 7.85 -11.85 6.65
N LEU A 87 6.54 -11.59 6.57
CA LEU A 87 5.56 -12.42 7.24
C LEU A 87 5.61 -13.83 6.70
N GLU A 88 5.70 -14.80 7.59
CA GLU A 88 5.76 -16.21 7.28
C GLU A 88 4.76 -17.02 8.09
N PHE A 89 4.36 -18.14 7.49
CA PHE A 89 3.32 -18.98 8.03
C PHE A 89 3.56 -20.45 7.70
N ASP A 90 3.03 -21.33 8.55
CA ASP A 90 3.09 -22.77 8.31
C ASP A 90 2.14 -23.21 7.17
N LYS A 91 2.17 -24.51 6.88
CA LYS A 91 1.33 -25.14 5.85
C LYS A 91 -0.18 -25.07 6.12
N ASP A 92 -0.57 -24.87 7.38
CA ASP A 92 -1.96 -24.80 7.82
C ASP A 92 -2.44 -23.34 7.91
N GLY A 93 -1.55 -22.38 7.61
CA GLY A 93 -1.81 -20.95 7.56
C GLY A 93 -1.59 -20.24 8.90
N LYS A 94 -1.00 -20.89 9.90
CA LYS A 94 -0.70 -20.27 11.21
C LYS A 94 0.56 -19.40 11.12
N PRO A 95 0.59 -18.22 11.76
CA PRO A 95 1.78 -17.38 11.78
C PRO A 95 2.99 -18.12 12.38
N LEU A 96 4.15 -17.94 11.77
CA LEU A 96 5.45 -18.37 12.31
C LEU A 96 6.25 -17.14 12.76
N ASN A 97 7.39 -17.37 13.41
CA ASN A 97 8.20 -16.31 13.99
C ASN A 97 8.96 -15.51 12.91
N SER A 98 8.25 -14.57 12.28
CA SER A 98 8.78 -13.69 11.24
C SER A 98 9.88 -12.73 11.74
N CYS A 99 10.12 -12.68 13.06
CA CYS A 99 11.05 -11.76 13.70
C CYS A 99 12.42 -12.36 14.03
N ASP A 100 12.60 -13.66 13.84
CA ASP A 100 13.90 -14.28 14.01
C ASP A 100 14.80 -14.07 12.76
N ASN A 101 15.82 -14.92 12.61
CA ASN A 101 16.79 -14.85 11.52
C ASN A 101 16.60 -15.96 10.48
N LYS A 102 15.49 -16.69 10.57
CA LYS A 102 15.14 -17.81 9.70
C LYS A 102 13.87 -17.48 8.92
N ILE A 103 13.72 -18.20 7.82
CA ILE A 103 12.47 -18.24 7.06
C ILE A 103 12.12 -19.71 6.98
N ASP A 104 11.32 -20.16 7.93
CA ASP A 104 10.91 -21.56 8.09
C ASP A 104 9.55 -21.83 7.42
N GLY A 105 8.82 -20.76 7.09
CA GLY A 105 7.48 -20.82 6.52
C GLY A 105 7.33 -20.43 5.05
N THR A 106 6.07 -20.40 4.63
CA THR A 106 5.63 -19.80 3.37
C THR A 106 5.55 -18.28 3.53
N THR A 107 6.35 -17.55 2.75
CA THR A 107 6.43 -16.08 2.77
C THR A 107 5.68 -15.40 1.64
N ILE A 108 5.54 -16.09 0.51
CA ILE A 108 4.71 -15.63 -0.59
C ILE A 108 3.43 -16.43 -0.63
N ARG A 109 2.31 -15.73 -0.77
CA ARG A 109 0.98 -16.30 -0.72
C ARG A 109 0.19 -15.86 -1.92
N ASN A 110 -0.52 -16.80 -2.50
CA ASN A 110 -1.70 -16.52 -3.31
C ASN A 110 -2.93 -17.04 -2.55
N ARG A 111 -4.12 -16.92 -3.13
CA ARG A 111 -5.34 -17.46 -2.52
C ARG A 111 -5.20 -18.96 -2.19
N LEU A 112 -4.40 -19.71 -2.95
CA LEU A 112 -4.21 -21.17 -2.83
C LEU A 112 -3.67 -21.60 -1.46
N GLN A 113 -2.86 -20.75 -0.86
CA GLN A 113 -2.09 -21.08 0.35
C GLN A 113 -2.73 -20.55 1.64
N LYS A 114 -3.91 -19.93 1.54
CA LYS A 114 -4.67 -19.51 2.72
C LYS A 114 -5.55 -20.65 3.21
N GLY A 115 -5.25 -21.18 4.39
CA GLY A 115 -6.16 -22.07 5.13
C GLY A 115 -7.51 -21.41 5.45
N LYS A 116 -8.40 -22.17 6.12
CA LYS A 116 -9.72 -21.65 6.55
C LYS A 116 -9.52 -20.35 7.36
N ARG A 117 -10.12 -19.28 6.83
CA ARG A 117 -10.24 -17.89 7.34
C ARG A 117 -9.77 -17.69 8.80
N SER A 118 -8.75 -16.87 9.01
CA SER A 118 -8.67 -16.02 10.20
C SER A 118 -9.31 -14.67 9.84
N ALA A 119 -9.97 -14.01 10.80
CA ALA A 119 -10.57 -12.68 10.58
C ALA A 119 -9.54 -11.58 10.27
N PHE A 120 -8.25 -11.93 10.28
CA PHE A 120 -7.10 -11.03 10.16
C PHE A 120 -6.13 -11.46 9.03
N SER A 121 -6.50 -12.45 8.21
CA SER A 121 -5.64 -12.89 7.12
C SER A 121 -5.42 -11.74 6.12
N THR A 122 -4.17 -11.50 5.70
CA THR A 122 -3.80 -10.46 4.72
C THR A 122 -4.53 -10.65 3.39
N GLU A 123 -5.74 -10.09 3.21
CA GLU A 123 -6.60 -10.31 2.04
C GLU A 123 -5.87 -9.95 0.73
N GLN A 124 -6.23 -10.59 -0.39
CA GLN A 124 -5.47 -10.47 -1.64
C GLN A 124 -6.42 -10.12 -2.77
N ALA A 125 -6.10 -9.07 -3.53
CA ALA A 125 -6.97 -8.47 -4.55
C ALA A 125 -8.36 -8.02 -4.04
N GLY A 126 -8.46 -7.63 -2.76
CA GLY A 126 -9.71 -7.37 -2.05
C GLY A 126 -10.32 -8.65 -1.44
N ASP A 127 -11.65 -8.79 -1.55
CA ASP A 127 -12.44 -9.85 -0.92
C ASP A 127 -12.33 -11.20 -1.68
N LYS A 128 -11.39 -12.06 -1.28
CA LYS A 128 -11.25 -13.47 -1.76
C LYS A 128 -10.97 -13.66 -3.27
N ALA A 129 -10.81 -12.57 -4.00
CA ALA A 129 -10.49 -12.58 -5.42
C ALA A 129 -9.19 -13.37 -5.71
N THR A 130 -9.16 -14.03 -6.86
CA THR A 130 -7.92 -14.57 -7.42
C THR A 130 -7.71 -13.98 -8.80
N ILE A 131 -6.67 -13.15 -8.94
CA ILE A 131 -6.37 -12.49 -10.20
C ILE A 131 -5.30 -13.27 -10.97
N TYR A 132 -5.54 -13.41 -12.27
CA TYR A 132 -4.63 -14.03 -13.21
C TYR A 132 -4.22 -13.00 -14.27
N ALA A 133 -2.92 -12.88 -14.52
CA ALA A 133 -2.40 -12.08 -15.62
C ALA A 133 -2.84 -12.64 -16.99
N GLN A 134 -2.63 -11.87 -18.06
CA GLN A 134 -3.01 -12.26 -19.43
C GLN A 134 -2.27 -13.51 -19.96
N ASP A 135 -1.15 -13.89 -19.33
CA ASP A 135 -0.44 -15.16 -19.58
C ASP A 135 -0.97 -16.35 -18.74
N GLY A 136 -2.07 -16.12 -18.02
CA GLY A 136 -2.75 -17.05 -17.14
C GLY A 136 -2.05 -17.31 -15.81
N ASN A 137 -0.91 -16.68 -15.49
CA ASN A 137 -0.25 -16.85 -14.18
C ASN A 137 -1.02 -16.12 -13.08
N VAL A 138 -1.18 -16.78 -11.92
CA VAL A 138 -1.72 -16.14 -10.72
C VAL A 138 -0.77 -15.09 -10.17
N VAL A 139 -1.31 -14.04 -9.57
CA VAL A 139 -0.55 -13.05 -8.79
C VAL A 139 -0.30 -13.57 -7.38
N TYR A 140 0.92 -13.36 -6.89
CA TYR A 140 1.37 -13.71 -5.57
C TYR A 140 1.61 -12.46 -4.75
N TYR A 141 1.57 -12.58 -3.43
CA TYR A 141 1.73 -11.45 -2.53
C TYR A 141 2.64 -11.83 -1.36
N ASP A 142 3.51 -10.91 -0.98
CA ASP A 142 4.21 -10.97 0.30
C ASP A 142 3.90 -9.69 1.10
N VAL A 143 4.07 -9.81 2.41
CA VAL A 143 3.95 -8.68 3.32
C VAL A 143 5.22 -8.63 4.15
N ARG A 144 5.76 -7.42 4.26
CA ARG A 144 7.02 -7.14 4.91
C ARG A 144 6.84 -5.96 5.85
N PHE A 145 7.69 -5.91 6.85
CA PHE A 145 7.63 -4.88 7.88
C PHE A 145 9.00 -4.62 8.46
N ASN A 146 9.24 -3.40 8.92
CA ASN A 146 10.52 -3.10 9.57
C ASN A 146 10.63 -3.85 10.92
N LYS A 147 11.85 -4.28 11.28
CA LYS A 147 12.05 -5.05 12.53
C LYS A 147 11.68 -4.29 13.81
N ALA A 148 11.40 -2.99 13.75
CA ALA A 148 10.90 -2.23 14.89
C ALA A 148 9.59 -2.83 15.46
N LEU A 149 8.71 -3.39 14.61
CA LEU A 149 7.48 -4.05 15.05
C LEU A 149 7.73 -5.31 15.90
N CYS A 150 8.86 -5.99 15.73
CA CYS A 150 9.18 -7.23 16.45
C CYS A 150 9.33 -7.04 17.97
N ASN A 151 9.63 -5.82 18.40
CA ASN A 151 9.90 -5.48 19.79
C ASN A 151 8.69 -4.87 20.50
N GLN A 152 7.60 -4.63 19.78
CA GLN A 152 6.38 -4.07 20.32
C GLN A 152 5.63 -5.11 21.17
N THR A 153 4.86 -4.62 22.14
CA THR A 153 3.94 -5.43 22.95
C THR A 153 2.54 -5.40 22.34
N GLY A 154 1.82 -6.52 22.42
CA GLY A 154 0.40 -6.59 22.08
C GLY A 154 -0.52 -6.39 23.27
N SER A 155 0.01 -6.06 24.45
CA SER A 155 -0.78 -5.88 25.65
C SER A 155 -1.12 -4.41 25.87
N ALA A 156 -2.41 -4.14 26.01
CA ALA A 156 -2.97 -2.87 26.42
C ALA A 156 -2.28 -2.32 27.68
N VAL A 157 -2.19 -3.15 28.72
CA VAL A 157 -1.61 -2.75 30.01
C VAL A 157 -0.13 -2.36 29.87
N GLU A 158 0.64 -3.06 29.03
CA GLU A 158 2.06 -2.74 28.83
C GLU A 158 2.25 -1.48 27.96
N LEU A 159 1.39 -1.28 26.96
CA LEU A 159 1.37 -0.05 26.17
C LEU A 159 1.06 1.17 27.04
N GLU A 160 0.12 1.03 27.99
CA GLU A 160 -0.19 2.07 28.98
C GLU A 160 1.03 2.49 29.78
N LYS A 161 1.76 1.50 30.33
CA LYS A 161 2.96 1.73 31.14
C LYS A 161 4.06 2.43 30.33
N GLN A 162 4.08 2.20 29.02
CA GLN A 162 5.02 2.82 28.09
C GLN A 162 4.54 4.17 27.57
N ASN A 163 3.33 4.60 27.94
CA ASN A 163 2.65 5.78 27.39
C ASN A 163 2.61 5.74 25.85
N GLN A 164 2.40 4.54 25.29
CA GLN A 164 2.39 4.31 23.86
C GLN A 164 0.97 4.07 23.38
N ILE A 165 0.42 5.06 22.69
CA ILE A 165 -0.94 5.03 22.15
C ILE A 165 -1.00 4.60 20.67
N ASN A 166 0.12 4.73 19.94
CA ASN A 166 0.22 4.46 18.51
C ASN A 166 1.41 3.55 18.20
N PHE A 167 1.51 3.09 16.96
CA PHE A 167 2.76 2.50 16.47
C PHE A 167 3.90 3.51 16.60
N ALA A 168 5.10 3.01 16.91
CA ALA A 168 6.28 3.86 17.05
C ALA A 168 6.62 4.55 15.72
N GLU A 169 7.19 5.75 15.78
CA GLU A 169 7.67 6.44 14.58
C GLU A 169 8.65 5.57 13.77
N GLY A 170 8.59 5.72 12.46
CA GLY A 170 9.37 4.90 11.52
C GLY A 170 8.83 3.49 11.31
N THR A 171 7.78 3.06 12.03
CA THR A 171 7.08 1.79 11.74
C THR A 171 6.68 1.77 10.26
N THR A 172 7.11 0.73 9.55
CA THR A 172 6.91 0.62 8.11
C THR A 172 6.31 -0.74 7.79
N GLU A 173 5.21 -0.75 7.04
CA GLU A 173 4.58 -1.94 6.48
C GLU A 173 4.54 -1.86 4.96
N ILE A 174 4.78 -3.00 4.31
CA ILE A 174 4.88 -3.11 2.86
C ILE A 174 4.10 -4.33 2.43
N LYS A 175 3.20 -4.16 1.48
CA LYS A 175 2.54 -5.27 0.80
C LYS A 175 2.89 -5.20 -0.66
N ALA A 176 3.47 -6.26 -1.21
CA ALA A 176 3.86 -6.30 -2.61
C ALA A 176 3.14 -7.43 -3.35
N ALA A 177 2.77 -7.13 -4.59
CA ALA A 177 2.11 -8.04 -5.52
C ALA A 177 3.07 -8.40 -6.66
N TRP A 178 3.09 -9.67 -7.03
CA TRP A 178 4.14 -10.28 -7.82
C TRP A 178 3.57 -11.19 -8.90
N LYS A 179 4.09 -11.06 -10.13
CA LYS A 179 3.77 -11.95 -11.26
C LYS A 179 4.97 -12.85 -11.57
N VAL A 180 4.72 -14.11 -11.89
CA VAL A 180 5.76 -14.99 -12.48
C VAL A 180 6.13 -14.49 -13.87
N LEU A 181 7.41 -14.18 -14.08
CA LEU A 181 7.90 -13.67 -15.35
C LEU A 181 8.26 -14.79 -16.32
N SER A 182 7.92 -14.59 -17.59
CA SER A 182 8.42 -15.36 -18.72
C SER A 182 9.91 -15.07 -18.97
N LYS A 183 10.56 -15.90 -19.81
CA LYS A 183 11.97 -15.68 -20.17
C LYS A 183 12.22 -14.34 -20.87
N ASP A 184 11.24 -13.84 -21.62
CA ASP A 184 11.40 -12.60 -22.38
C ASP A 184 11.13 -11.37 -21.51
N GLU A 185 10.18 -11.45 -20.57
CA GLU A 185 10.01 -10.40 -19.54
C GLU A 185 11.23 -10.30 -18.61
N ILE A 186 11.90 -11.41 -18.29
CA ILE A 186 13.15 -11.37 -17.53
C ILE A 186 14.23 -10.63 -18.34
N LYS A 187 14.34 -10.88 -19.66
CA LYS A 187 15.33 -10.23 -20.52
C LYS A 187 15.04 -8.74 -20.74
N SER A 188 13.78 -8.32 -20.64
CA SER A 188 13.41 -6.91 -20.86
C SER A 188 13.93 -5.98 -19.76
N ASN A 189 14.26 -6.51 -18.57
CA ASN A 189 14.69 -5.75 -17.39
C ASN A 189 13.72 -4.62 -17.01
N GLN A 190 12.41 -4.82 -17.25
CA GLN A 190 11.38 -3.82 -16.96
C GLN A 190 10.78 -3.94 -15.56
N PHE A 191 11.06 -5.04 -14.85
CA PHE A 191 10.49 -5.31 -13.53
C PHE A 191 11.55 -5.28 -12.43
N VAL A 192 11.20 -4.74 -11.27
CA VAL A 192 11.91 -5.07 -10.03
C VAL A 192 11.64 -6.56 -9.74
N VAL A 193 12.70 -7.34 -9.52
CA VAL A 193 12.58 -8.81 -9.42
C VAL A 193 12.96 -9.38 -8.07
N GLN A 194 12.35 -10.51 -7.72
CA GLN A 194 12.82 -11.39 -6.66
C GLN A 194 12.84 -12.85 -7.13
N GLN A 195 13.71 -13.67 -6.52
CA GLN A 195 13.75 -15.11 -6.74
C GLN A 195 12.91 -15.81 -5.67
N GLN A 196 12.00 -16.68 -6.09
CA GLN A 196 11.12 -17.39 -5.15
C GLN A 196 10.94 -18.86 -5.54
N LYS A 197 10.75 -19.73 -4.54
CA LYS A 197 10.47 -21.15 -4.76
C LYS A 197 8.96 -21.39 -4.71
N ILE A 198 8.35 -21.60 -5.86
CA ILE A 198 6.91 -21.87 -6.01
C ILE A 198 6.71 -23.32 -6.40
N ALA A 199 5.93 -24.08 -5.63
CA ALA A 199 5.67 -25.50 -5.85
C ALA A 199 6.96 -26.31 -6.11
N GLY A 200 8.02 -26.05 -5.34
CA GLY A 200 9.30 -26.74 -5.48
C GLY A 200 10.25 -26.17 -6.53
N LYS A 201 9.80 -25.27 -7.42
CA LYS A 201 10.58 -24.75 -8.55
C LYS A 201 11.01 -23.30 -8.30
N LYS A 202 12.27 -22.98 -8.63
CA LYS A 202 12.74 -21.59 -8.64
C LYS A 202 12.04 -20.82 -9.77
N GLN A 203 11.50 -19.65 -9.46
CA GLN A 203 10.83 -18.75 -10.38
C GLN A 203 11.34 -17.32 -10.13
N THR A 204 11.45 -16.55 -11.21
CA THR A 204 11.66 -15.10 -11.12
C THR A 204 10.30 -14.42 -11.09
N LEU A 205 10.09 -13.60 -10.07
CA LEU A 205 8.88 -12.80 -9.94
C LEU A 205 9.18 -11.34 -10.25
N GLY A 206 8.27 -10.67 -10.92
CA GLY A 206 8.31 -9.24 -11.18
C GLY A 206 7.25 -8.51 -10.35
N LEU A 207 7.65 -7.39 -9.74
CA LEU A 207 6.77 -6.55 -8.95
C LEU A 207 5.73 -5.90 -9.87
N VAL A 208 4.45 -6.07 -9.57
CA VAL A 208 3.34 -5.45 -10.30
C VAL A 208 2.61 -4.40 -9.46
N GLY A 209 2.65 -4.47 -8.13
CA GLY A 209 2.08 -3.44 -7.27
C GLY A 209 2.70 -3.46 -5.88
N MET A 210 2.69 -2.32 -5.21
CA MET A 210 3.23 -2.17 -3.87
C MET A 210 2.42 -1.14 -3.07
N HIS A 211 2.06 -1.50 -1.84
CA HIS A 211 1.64 -0.55 -0.81
C HIS A 211 2.77 -0.34 0.16
N ILE A 212 2.91 0.90 0.61
CA ILE A 212 3.82 1.33 1.66
C ILE A 212 2.98 2.10 2.67
N ALA A 213 3.08 1.73 3.94
CA ALA A 213 2.53 2.50 5.05
C ALA A 213 3.69 2.86 5.97
N VAL A 214 3.87 4.16 6.28
CA VAL A 214 4.90 4.62 7.22
C VAL A 214 4.28 5.48 8.30
N ALA A 215 4.40 5.06 9.56
CA ALA A 215 4.02 5.87 10.72
C ALA A 215 5.14 6.87 11.04
N THR A 216 4.78 8.11 11.31
CA THR A 216 5.70 9.17 11.76
C THR A 216 5.23 9.77 13.07
N GLN A 217 6.01 10.68 13.64
CA GLN A 217 5.63 11.38 14.87
C GLN A 217 4.31 12.16 14.70
N ASN A 218 4.15 12.84 13.57
CA ASN A 218 2.96 13.66 13.28
C ASN A 218 1.92 12.92 12.43
N HIS A 219 2.21 11.70 11.96
CA HIS A 219 1.30 10.84 11.21
C HIS A 219 1.25 9.40 11.80
N PRO A 220 0.72 9.22 13.02
CA PRO A 220 0.58 7.91 13.64
C PRO A 220 -0.45 7.00 12.96
N GLU A 221 -1.33 7.57 12.13
CA GLU A 221 -2.29 6.87 11.27
C GLU A 221 -1.63 6.19 10.06
N PHE A 222 -0.31 6.33 9.92
CA PHE A 222 0.49 6.04 8.75
C PHE A 222 0.18 6.96 7.56
N VAL A 223 1.22 7.39 6.86
CA VAL A 223 1.08 7.86 5.49
C VAL A 223 1.04 6.64 4.58
N TRP A 224 -0.08 6.44 3.89
CA TRP A 224 -0.30 5.31 2.99
C TRP A 224 0.05 5.73 1.57
N ALA A 225 0.80 4.91 0.84
CA ALA A 225 1.18 5.17 -0.54
C ALA A 225 1.12 3.90 -1.38
N THR A 226 0.67 4.06 -2.63
CA THR A 226 0.48 2.96 -3.57
C THR A 226 1.26 3.20 -4.85
N PHE A 227 1.98 2.18 -5.30
CA PHE A 227 2.77 2.17 -6.53
C PHE A 227 2.39 0.99 -7.41
N GLU A 228 2.39 1.20 -8.73
CA GLU A 228 2.04 0.18 -9.72
C GLU A 228 3.01 0.18 -10.89
N HIS A 229 3.17 -0.98 -11.52
CA HIS A 229 3.82 -1.07 -12.81
C HIS A 229 2.92 -0.44 -13.89
N LYS A 230 3.48 0.45 -14.72
CA LYS A 230 2.78 1.21 -15.77
C LYS A 230 2.07 0.32 -16.79
N ALA A 231 2.55 -0.91 -17.01
CA ALA A 231 1.93 -1.87 -17.93
C ALA A 231 0.87 -2.79 -17.27
N ASN A 232 0.45 -2.53 -16.03
CA ASN A 232 -0.57 -3.35 -15.37
C ASN A 232 -1.89 -3.32 -16.12
N THR A 233 -2.46 -2.14 -16.26
CA THR A 233 -3.85 -1.96 -16.66
C THR A 233 -4.11 -0.57 -17.24
N PRO A 234 -5.04 -0.45 -18.22
CA PRO A 234 -5.56 0.84 -18.65
C PRO A 234 -6.48 1.46 -17.58
N ASP A 235 -6.78 2.74 -17.75
CA ASP A 235 -7.88 3.40 -17.03
C ASP A 235 -9.24 2.97 -17.62
N CYS A 236 -10.27 2.85 -16.79
CA CYS A 236 -11.61 2.45 -17.23
C CYS A 236 -12.28 3.50 -18.12
N ALA A 237 -11.91 4.78 -17.96
CA ALA A 237 -12.38 5.91 -18.76
C ALA A 237 -11.17 6.69 -19.29
N PRO A 238 -10.43 6.14 -20.27
CA PRO A 238 -9.19 6.74 -20.73
C PRO A 238 -9.46 8.04 -21.50
N THR A 239 -8.67 9.08 -21.24
CA THR A 239 -8.76 10.38 -21.94
C THR A 239 -8.22 10.33 -23.37
N SER A 240 -7.38 9.33 -23.66
CA SER A 240 -6.89 8.98 -24.99
C SER A 240 -6.72 7.47 -25.05
N VAL A 241 -6.90 6.85 -26.23
CA VAL A 241 -6.67 5.41 -26.38
C VAL A 241 -5.20 5.14 -26.08
N THR A 242 -4.92 4.55 -24.92
CA THR A 242 -3.60 4.07 -24.57
C THR A 242 -3.33 2.82 -25.39
N VAL A 243 -2.60 2.98 -26.49
CA VAL A 243 -2.12 1.88 -27.32
C VAL A 243 -0.93 1.23 -26.61
N ASN A 244 -1.21 0.54 -25.50
CA ASN A 244 -0.30 -0.46 -24.97
C ASN A 244 -0.90 -1.83 -25.32
N ASP A 245 -0.32 -2.47 -26.34
CA ASP A 245 -0.80 -3.76 -26.85
C ASP A 245 -0.40 -4.94 -25.94
N SER A 246 0.08 -4.68 -24.72
CA SER A 246 0.66 -5.69 -23.83
C SER A 246 0.35 -5.41 -22.35
N TRP A 247 -0.89 -5.02 -22.04
CA TRP A 247 -1.35 -4.91 -20.66
C TRP A 247 -1.24 -6.25 -19.91
N THR A 248 -0.75 -6.20 -18.68
CA THR A 248 -0.56 -7.38 -17.83
C THR A 248 -1.89 -7.99 -17.38
N PHE A 249 -2.89 -7.14 -17.15
CA PHE A 249 -4.20 -7.51 -16.60
C PHE A 249 -5.37 -7.01 -17.44
N ALA A 250 -5.18 -6.71 -18.72
CA ALA A 250 -6.30 -6.41 -19.62
C ALA A 250 -6.02 -7.00 -21.00
N SER A 251 -6.95 -7.77 -21.55
CA SER A 251 -6.79 -8.25 -22.92
C SER A 251 -6.90 -7.09 -23.91
N ASN A 252 -6.13 -7.13 -25.01
CA ASN A 252 -6.19 -6.09 -26.05
C ASN A 252 -7.62 -5.88 -26.58
N ARG A 253 -8.39 -6.97 -26.74
CA ARG A 253 -9.80 -6.95 -27.15
C ARG A 253 -10.69 -6.16 -26.16
N CYS A 254 -10.38 -6.22 -24.88
CA CYS A 254 -11.16 -5.55 -23.84
C CYS A 254 -10.69 -4.13 -23.62
N ALA A 255 -9.38 -3.90 -23.60
CA ALA A 255 -8.80 -2.56 -23.53
C ALA A 255 -9.27 -1.68 -24.71
N SER A 256 -9.33 -2.23 -25.93
CA SER A 256 -9.80 -1.50 -27.11
C SER A 256 -11.29 -1.11 -27.07
N LYS A 257 -12.05 -1.64 -26.11
CA LYS A 257 -13.48 -1.37 -25.90
C LYS A 257 -13.74 -0.41 -24.74
N LEU A 258 -12.71 0.01 -24.02
CA LEU A 258 -12.82 1.04 -22.99
C LEU A 258 -13.07 2.38 -23.68
N THR A 259 -14.33 2.63 -24.00
CA THR A 259 -14.88 3.97 -24.13
C THR A 259 -15.39 4.38 -22.75
N SER A 260 -15.75 5.64 -22.54
CA SER A 260 -16.09 6.26 -21.23
C SER A 260 -17.27 5.65 -20.42
N SER A 261 -17.63 4.38 -20.62
CA SER A 261 -18.62 3.64 -19.85
C SER A 261 -18.22 2.17 -19.68
N THR A 262 -17.75 1.81 -18.49
CA THR A 262 -17.60 0.41 -18.05
C THR A 262 -18.88 -0.04 -17.36
N THR A 263 -19.93 -0.34 -18.13
CA THR A 263 -21.14 -0.93 -17.54
C THR A 263 -20.81 -2.32 -16.98
N PRO A 264 -21.17 -2.63 -15.72
CA PRO A 264 -21.08 -3.98 -15.17
C PRO A 264 -21.81 -5.00 -16.07
N GLY A 265 -21.25 -6.18 -16.27
CA GLY A 265 -21.85 -7.24 -17.10
C GLY A 265 -21.49 -7.24 -18.60
N ASN A 266 -20.60 -6.35 -19.04
CA ASN A 266 -19.94 -6.45 -20.35
C ASN A 266 -19.15 -7.78 -20.46
N VAL A 267 -19.06 -8.35 -21.67
CA VAL A 267 -18.20 -9.50 -22.06
C VAL A 267 -16.79 -9.48 -21.44
N CYS A 268 -16.24 -8.30 -21.14
CA CYS A 268 -14.92 -8.12 -20.54
C CYS A 268 -14.86 -8.23 -19.02
N ASN A 269 -15.99 -8.09 -18.31
CA ASN A 269 -16.13 -8.25 -16.85
C ASN A 269 -14.98 -7.61 -16.03
N PHE A 270 -14.66 -6.35 -16.35
CA PHE A 270 -13.58 -5.63 -15.68
C PHE A 270 -13.78 -5.56 -14.17
N ASN A 271 -12.68 -5.72 -13.42
CA ASN A 271 -12.62 -5.59 -11.95
C ASN A 271 -13.50 -6.57 -11.16
N ASN A 272 -13.99 -7.63 -11.81
CA ASN A 272 -14.83 -8.64 -11.19
C ASN A 272 -14.21 -10.05 -11.38
N PRO A 273 -13.04 -10.31 -10.77
CA PRO A 273 -12.34 -11.59 -10.86
C PRO A 273 -13.16 -12.73 -10.23
N SER A 274 -12.85 -13.96 -10.63
CA SER A 274 -13.38 -15.13 -9.92
C SER A 274 -12.78 -15.24 -8.52
N GLU A 275 -13.62 -15.61 -7.56
CA GLU A 275 -13.23 -15.82 -6.17
C GLU A 275 -12.72 -17.25 -5.93
N GLU A 276 -11.91 -17.41 -4.88
CA GLU A 276 -11.52 -18.71 -4.30
C GLU A 276 -10.91 -19.72 -5.29
N GLN A 277 -10.26 -19.23 -6.35
CA GLN A 277 -9.63 -20.10 -7.33
C GLN A 277 -8.39 -20.77 -6.72
N THR A 278 -8.21 -22.06 -7.04
CA THR A 278 -7.19 -22.91 -6.43
C THR A 278 -6.03 -23.33 -7.37
N ALA A 279 -6.02 -22.85 -8.62
CA ALA A 279 -4.99 -23.21 -9.59
C ALA A 279 -3.91 -22.12 -9.74
N SER A 280 -2.65 -22.52 -9.95
CA SER A 280 -1.55 -21.58 -10.25
C SER A 280 -1.64 -20.95 -11.65
N LYS A 281 -2.47 -21.55 -12.51
CA LYS A 281 -2.85 -21.07 -13.83
C LYS A 281 -4.37 -20.99 -13.93
N GLY A 282 -4.91 -19.96 -14.57
CA GLY A 282 -6.35 -19.77 -14.66
C GLY A 282 -6.75 -18.85 -15.81
N THR A 283 -8.06 -18.61 -15.91
CA THR A 283 -8.61 -17.66 -16.89
C THR A 283 -8.14 -16.25 -16.56
N PRO A 284 -7.53 -15.52 -17.51
CA PRO A 284 -7.08 -14.15 -17.27
C PRO A 284 -8.17 -13.23 -16.75
N THR A 285 -7.80 -12.39 -15.79
CA THR A 285 -8.66 -11.32 -15.28
C THR A 285 -8.47 -10.07 -16.15
N ASN A 286 -9.58 -9.41 -16.51
CA ASN A 286 -9.51 -8.04 -17.02
C ASN A 286 -9.71 -7.06 -15.86
N ILE A 287 -8.77 -6.13 -15.73
CA ILE A 287 -8.72 -5.10 -14.70
C ILE A 287 -8.63 -3.75 -15.43
N CYS A 288 -9.26 -2.72 -14.88
CA CYS A 288 -9.12 -1.33 -15.32
C CYS A 288 -9.10 -0.42 -14.09
N ARG A 289 -8.35 0.68 -14.14
CA ARG A 289 -8.30 1.65 -13.04
C ARG A 289 -9.49 2.60 -13.11
N VAL A 290 -10.36 2.59 -12.11
CA VAL A 290 -11.61 3.38 -12.13
C VAL A 290 -11.34 4.85 -11.83
N TYR A 291 -10.51 5.13 -10.83
CA TYR A 291 -10.10 6.48 -10.44
C TYR A 291 -8.59 6.63 -10.66
N PRO A 292 -8.14 7.13 -11.83
CA PRO A 292 -6.75 7.49 -12.05
C PRO A 292 -6.25 8.39 -10.93
N TYR A 293 -5.06 8.06 -10.42
CA TYR A 293 -4.46 8.73 -9.26
C TYR A 293 -5.32 8.70 -7.97
N GLY A 294 -6.23 7.73 -7.86
CA GLY A 294 -7.16 7.58 -6.74
C GLY A 294 -8.03 8.82 -6.48
N THR A 295 -8.31 9.62 -7.52
CA THR A 295 -9.00 10.91 -7.37
C THR A 295 -10.14 11.04 -8.39
N GLY A 296 -11.34 11.31 -7.89
CA GLY A 296 -12.50 11.73 -8.69
C GLY A 296 -12.59 13.25 -8.79
N SER A 297 -13.17 13.77 -9.88
CA SER A 297 -13.27 15.23 -10.13
C SER A 297 -14.11 16.00 -9.10
N GLY A 298 -14.97 15.32 -8.34
CA GLY A 298 -15.78 15.91 -7.27
C GLY A 298 -15.23 15.68 -5.86
N ASP A 299 -14.04 15.10 -5.74
CA ASP A 299 -13.41 14.85 -4.45
C ASP A 299 -12.85 16.16 -3.87
N LEU A 300 -12.70 16.21 -2.55
CA LEU A 300 -12.15 17.36 -1.85
C LEU A 300 -10.72 17.64 -2.36
N ASP A 301 -10.46 18.89 -2.74
CA ASP A 301 -9.17 19.37 -3.25
C ASP A 301 -8.59 18.55 -4.41
N ALA A 302 -9.46 17.93 -5.24
CA ALA A 302 -9.07 17.05 -6.33
C ALA A 302 -8.04 17.65 -7.28
N THR A 303 -8.19 18.93 -7.64
CA THR A 303 -7.25 19.63 -8.53
C THR A 303 -5.86 19.73 -7.92
N GLU A 304 -5.76 20.13 -6.65
CA GLU A 304 -4.48 20.26 -5.95
C GLU A 304 -3.80 18.90 -5.79
N ASN A 305 -4.56 17.88 -5.40
CA ASN A 305 -4.07 16.51 -5.29
C ASN A 305 -3.51 15.99 -6.63
N LEU A 306 -4.29 16.15 -7.71
CA LEU A 306 -3.90 15.72 -9.06
C LEU A 306 -2.66 16.47 -9.55
N THR A 307 -2.58 17.78 -9.33
CA THR A 307 -1.39 18.56 -9.71
C THR A 307 -0.15 18.04 -8.98
N ALA A 308 -0.21 17.85 -7.66
CA ALA A 308 0.95 17.42 -6.88
C ALA A 308 1.46 16.02 -7.29
N ILE A 309 0.56 15.04 -7.47
CA ILE A 309 0.95 13.67 -7.84
C ILE A 309 1.43 13.54 -9.29
N LEU A 310 0.81 14.29 -10.22
CA LEU A 310 1.26 14.31 -11.62
C LEU A 310 2.64 14.94 -11.74
N ASP A 311 2.88 16.05 -11.04
CA ASP A 311 4.18 16.71 -11.01
C ASP A 311 5.26 15.79 -10.41
N GLN A 312 4.97 15.09 -9.32
CA GLN A 312 5.90 14.12 -8.72
C GLN A 312 6.23 12.96 -9.64
N ASN A 313 5.22 12.33 -10.25
CA ASN A 313 5.44 11.23 -11.17
C ASN A 313 6.26 11.66 -12.40
N ASN A 314 5.90 12.80 -12.99
CA ASN A 314 6.61 13.35 -14.16
C ASN A 314 8.06 13.71 -13.82
N ASP A 315 8.30 14.38 -12.69
CA ASP A 315 9.65 14.77 -12.31
C ASP A 315 10.51 13.57 -11.90
N LEU A 316 9.96 12.57 -11.20
CA LEU A 316 10.68 11.32 -10.91
C LEU A 316 11.14 10.63 -12.20
N GLU A 317 10.25 10.51 -13.18
CA GLU A 317 10.57 9.92 -14.49
C GLU A 317 11.66 10.73 -15.23
N MET A 318 11.54 12.06 -15.25
CA MET A 318 12.58 12.93 -15.83
C MET A 318 13.92 12.79 -15.12
N GLN A 319 13.93 12.63 -13.80
CA GLN A 319 15.16 12.46 -13.05
C GLN A 319 15.80 11.10 -13.28
N ILE A 320 15.02 10.01 -13.29
CA ILE A 320 15.53 8.68 -13.65
C ILE A 320 16.11 8.67 -15.07
N ALA A 321 15.44 9.31 -16.03
CA ALA A 321 15.93 9.40 -17.41
C ALA A 321 17.29 10.13 -17.53
N LYS A 322 17.59 11.07 -16.62
CA LYS A 322 18.88 11.78 -16.56
C LYS A 322 20.03 10.92 -16.02
N LEU A 323 19.74 9.81 -15.32
CA LEU A 323 20.76 8.95 -14.69
C LEU A 323 21.52 8.05 -15.68
N GLN A 324 21.28 8.17 -17.00
CA GLN A 324 22.01 7.55 -18.13
C GLN A 324 23.10 6.53 -17.73
N ASN A 325 22.67 5.31 -17.32
CA ASN A 325 23.47 4.10 -16.99
C ASN A 325 23.48 3.63 -15.51
N ASP A 326 22.70 4.18 -14.59
CA ASP A 326 22.43 3.45 -13.34
C ASP A 326 21.32 2.40 -13.54
N SER A 327 21.73 1.14 -13.70
CA SER A 327 20.81 0.03 -13.95
C SER A 327 19.84 -0.22 -12.78
N SER A 328 20.16 0.17 -11.54
CA SER A 328 19.28 -0.15 -10.41
C SER A 328 18.05 0.75 -10.33
N TYR A 329 18.14 2.01 -10.79
CA TYR A 329 16.99 2.93 -10.81
C TYR A 329 16.28 2.99 -12.17
N ALA A 330 16.95 2.64 -13.26
CA ALA A 330 16.36 2.67 -14.60
C ALA A 330 15.06 1.85 -14.67
N VAL A 331 14.96 0.75 -13.93
CA VAL A 331 13.75 -0.09 -13.86
C VAL A 331 12.54 0.66 -13.28
N LEU A 332 12.76 1.66 -12.42
CA LEU A 332 11.70 2.44 -11.76
C LEU A 332 10.95 3.35 -12.73
N GLN A 333 11.48 3.63 -13.93
CA GLN A 333 10.74 4.35 -14.98
C GLN A 333 9.46 3.61 -15.41
N ASN A 334 9.39 2.30 -15.16
CA ASN A 334 8.23 1.46 -15.45
C ASN A 334 7.20 1.43 -14.32
N TYR A 335 7.41 2.19 -13.25
CA TYR A 335 6.51 2.30 -12.11
C TYR A 335 6.07 3.74 -11.94
N PHE A 336 4.95 3.94 -11.24
CA PHE A 336 4.45 5.26 -10.90
C PHE A 336 3.69 5.20 -9.58
N GLN A 337 3.61 6.33 -8.89
CA GLN A 337 2.77 6.48 -7.72
C GLN A 337 1.32 6.64 -8.14
N VAL A 338 0.46 5.72 -7.71
CA VAL A 338 -0.98 5.78 -7.92
C VAL A 338 -1.62 6.77 -6.97
N GLY A 339 -1.11 6.90 -5.75
CA GLY A 339 -1.71 7.82 -4.78
C GLY A 339 -1.04 7.77 -3.43
N ALA A 340 -1.45 8.69 -2.58
CA ALA A 340 -1.21 8.65 -1.15
C ALA A 340 -2.46 9.08 -0.38
N LEU A 341 -2.61 8.59 0.84
CA LEU A 341 -3.73 8.89 1.73
C LEU A 341 -3.21 9.12 3.16
N TRP A 342 -3.72 10.15 3.82
CA TRP A 342 -3.37 10.54 5.19
C TRP A 342 -4.56 11.26 5.84
N VAL A 343 -4.45 11.66 7.11
CA VAL A 343 -5.48 12.50 7.77
C VAL A 343 -5.06 13.94 7.92
N SER A 344 -6.04 14.84 7.88
CA SER A 344 -5.84 16.27 8.16
C SER A 344 -5.64 16.57 9.66
N ASP A 345 -6.23 15.74 10.53
CA ASP A 345 -6.24 15.94 11.98
C ASP A 345 -6.11 14.59 12.68
N ILE A 346 -4.95 14.35 13.31
CA ILE A 346 -4.66 13.12 14.04
C ILE A 346 -5.51 12.98 15.31
N GLY A 347 -6.14 14.06 15.77
CA GLY A 347 -7.10 14.03 16.86
C GLY A 347 -8.40 13.31 16.51
N LYS A 348 -8.73 13.20 15.22
CA LYS A 348 -10.02 12.70 14.72
C LYS A 348 -9.91 11.31 14.09
N ASN A 349 -11.02 10.58 14.13
CA ASN A 349 -11.14 9.27 13.48
C ASN A 349 -11.10 9.39 11.96
N THR A 350 -10.75 8.30 11.28
CA THR A 350 -10.99 8.12 9.85
C THR A 350 -12.38 7.54 9.58
N GLY A 351 -12.76 7.45 8.30
CA GLY A 351 -14.05 6.93 7.87
C GLY A 351 -15.20 7.92 8.02
N GLY A 352 -16.42 7.41 7.89
CA GLY A 352 -17.65 8.21 7.82
C GLY A 352 -18.00 8.63 6.38
N VAL A 353 -19.26 9.03 6.19
CA VAL A 353 -19.75 9.50 4.89
C VAL A 353 -18.99 10.75 4.47
N GLY A 354 -18.40 10.70 3.28
CA GLY A 354 -17.57 11.77 2.72
C GLY A 354 -16.14 11.79 3.22
N VAL A 355 -15.72 10.81 4.04
CA VAL A 355 -14.36 10.67 4.59
C VAL A 355 -13.75 12.00 5.09
N PRO A 356 -14.45 12.74 5.98
CA PRO A 356 -14.20 14.17 6.23
C PRO A 356 -12.79 14.48 6.78
N ASN A 357 -12.12 13.52 7.40
CA ASN A 357 -10.77 13.70 7.94
C ASN A 357 -9.65 13.27 6.97
N GLU A 358 -9.96 12.53 5.93
CA GLU A 358 -8.96 11.96 5.02
C GLU A 358 -8.59 12.97 3.92
N ARG A 359 -7.35 12.93 3.44
CA ARG A 359 -6.80 13.82 2.42
C ARG A 359 -5.92 13.04 1.44
N GLY A 360 -5.67 13.64 0.27
CA GLY A 360 -4.92 12.99 -0.80
C GLY A 360 -5.83 12.30 -1.81
N SER A 361 -5.43 11.11 -2.25
CA SER A 361 -6.17 10.26 -3.17
C SER A 361 -7.33 9.54 -2.46
N LEU A 362 -8.44 10.23 -2.20
CA LEU A 362 -9.57 9.71 -1.40
C LEU A 362 -10.18 8.40 -1.93
N ARG A 363 -10.01 8.11 -3.22
CA ARG A 363 -10.47 6.89 -3.91
C ARG A 363 -9.32 5.95 -4.27
N LEU A 364 -8.23 6.02 -3.52
CA LEU A 364 -7.06 5.16 -3.74
C LEU A 364 -7.44 3.69 -3.61
N ALA A 365 -7.30 2.97 -4.72
CA ALA A 365 -7.44 1.54 -4.79
C ALA A 365 -6.42 0.99 -5.81
N ASN A 366 -5.54 0.10 -5.37
CA ASN A 366 -4.57 -0.58 -6.21
C ASN A 366 -5.23 -1.66 -7.06
N THR A 367 -4.89 -1.68 -8.34
CA THR A 367 -5.51 -2.54 -9.34
C THR A 367 -5.21 -4.02 -9.13
N VAL A 368 -4.12 -4.38 -8.45
CA VAL A 368 -3.72 -5.76 -8.17
C VAL A 368 -3.88 -6.18 -6.71
N ALA A 369 -3.92 -5.26 -5.76
CA ALA A 369 -4.11 -5.55 -4.33
C ALA A 369 -5.55 -5.32 -3.84
N GLU A 370 -6.31 -4.46 -4.53
CA GLU A 370 -7.67 -4.01 -4.20
C GLU A 370 -8.58 -4.05 -5.46
N THR A 371 -8.40 -5.06 -6.30
CA THR A 371 -9.08 -5.21 -7.59
C THR A 371 -10.60 -5.11 -7.48
N THR A 372 -11.21 -5.72 -6.47
CA THR A 372 -12.68 -5.68 -6.26
C THR A 372 -13.16 -4.36 -5.66
N TYR A 373 -12.27 -3.49 -5.19
CA TYR A 373 -12.57 -2.22 -4.55
C TYR A 373 -12.31 -1.00 -5.43
N GLN A 374 -12.09 -1.19 -6.73
CA GLN A 374 -11.84 -0.10 -7.67
C GLN A 374 -12.98 0.94 -7.70
N HIS A 375 -14.23 0.54 -7.43
CA HIS A 375 -15.39 1.44 -7.40
C HIS A 375 -15.58 2.10 -6.02
N VAL A 376 -14.58 2.81 -5.53
CA VAL A 376 -14.64 3.49 -4.22
C VAL A 376 -15.81 4.48 -4.20
N ASN A 377 -16.72 4.34 -3.24
CA ASN A 377 -17.86 5.22 -3.04
C ASN A 377 -17.72 6.02 -1.74
N LEU A 378 -17.34 7.29 -1.84
CA LEU A 378 -17.20 8.18 -0.68
C LEU A 378 -18.53 8.54 -0.01
N ASN A 379 -19.68 8.32 -0.66
CA ASN A 379 -21.01 8.58 -0.09
C ASN A 379 -21.56 7.39 0.71
N SER A 380 -20.78 6.31 0.84
CA SER A 380 -21.10 5.15 1.65
C SER A 380 -20.60 5.34 3.08
N THR A 381 -21.18 4.60 4.04
CA THR A 381 -20.63 4.51 5.41
C THR A 381 -19.28 3.79 5.44
N PHE A 382 -19.02 2.93 4.43
CA PHE A 382 -17.73 2.31 4.17
C PHE A 382 -17.22 2.78 2.80
N ALA A 383 -16.14 3.55 2.82
CA ALA A 383 -15.37 3.90 1.63
C ALA A 383 -14.20 2.91 1.51
N SER A 384 -14.12 2.16 0.41
CA SER A 384 -13.11 1.12 0.21
C SER A 384 -11.72 1.65 -0.17
N ASN A 385 -11.30 2.75 0.45
CA ASN A 385 -9.91 3.22 0.42
C ASN A 385 -9.12 2.58 1.59
N CYS A 386 -7.86 3.00 1.79
CA CYS A 386 -7.01 2.42 2.84
C CYS A 386 -7.67 2.49 4.22
N PHE A 387 -8.20 3.64 4.62
CA PHE A 387 -8.76 3.85 5.95
C PHE A 387 -10.13 3.21 6.18
N GLY A 388 -10.88 2.87 5.13
CA GLY A 388 -12.11 2.10 5.29
C GLY A 388 -11.86 0.72 5.92
N CYS A 389 -10.76 0.08 5.53
CA CYS A 389 -10.31 -1.18 6.12
C CYS A 389 -9.39 -0.94 7.33
N HIS A 390 -8.49 0.04 7.23
CA HIS A 390 -7.48 0.36 8.23
C HIS A 390 -7.88 1.54 9.13
N ASN A 391 -8.97 1.36 9.88
CA ASN A 391 -9.59 2.46 10.63
C ASN A 391 -8.68 3.04 11.72
N PHE A 392 -8.31 4.31 11.60
CA PHE A 392 -7.58 5.05 12.61
C PHE A 392 -8.53 5.67 13.65
N VAL A 393 -8.20 5.48 14.92
CA VAL A 393 -8.89 6.12 16.04
C VAL A 393 -8.09 7.34 16.47
N GLY A 394 -8.66 8.52 16.30
CA GLY A 394 -7.97 9.77 16.57
C GLY A 394 -7.53 9.93 18.02
N THR A 395 -6.43 10.64 18.25
CA THR A 395 -5.77 10.79 19.55
C THR A 395 -6.59 11.57 20.59
N GLU A 396 -7.62 12.31 20.18
CA GLU A 396 -8.55 12.96 21.13
C GLU A 396 -9.50 11.95 21.78
N ASN A 397 -9.73 10.80 21.14
CA ASN A 397 -10.48 9.74 21.76
C ASN A 397 -9.63 9.15 22.88
N LYS A 398 -10.19 9.11 24.10
CA LYS A 398 -9.57 8.42 25.22
C LYS A 398 -9.60 6.92 24.97
N VAL A 399 -8.67 6.39 24.20
CA VAL A 399 -8.44 4.95 24.08
C VAL A 399 -7.49 4.59 25.21
N ASN A 400 -7.96 3.96 26.30
CA ASN A 400 -7.01 3.39 27.25
C ASN A 400 -6.43 2.14 26.59
N ASN A 401 -5.33 2.37 25.88
CA ASN A 401 -4.30 1.39 25.60
C ASN A 401 -4.73 0.27 24.66
N ASN A 402 -4.94 0.62 23.41
CA ASN A 402 -4.59 -0.29 22.33
C ASN A 402 -3.73 0.55 21.40
N ILE A 403 -2.68 -0.02 20.80
CA ILE A 403 -2.10 0.60 19.61
C ILE A 403 -3.29 0.93 18.73
N THR A 404 -3.47 2.20 18.41
CA THR A 404 -4.62 2.75 17.68
C THR A 404 -5.11 1.76 16.65
N SER A 405 -6.15 1.06 17.10
CA SER A 405 -6.77 -0.16 16.58
C SER A 405 -5.81 -1.22 16.00
N GLN A 406 -5.95 -2.47 16.44
CA GLN A 406 -5.62 -3.64 15.59
C GLN A 406 -6.28 -3.58 14.19
N ALA A 407 -7.26 -2.68 13.99
CA ALA A 407 -7.82 -2.40 12.68
C ALA A 407 -6.82 -1.65 11.78
N LEU A 408 -5.92 -0.82 12.31
CA LEU A 408 -4.92 -0.09 11.52
C LEU A 408 -3.86 -1.02 10.94
N SER A 409 -3.46 -2.07 11.67
CA SER A 409 -2.60 -3.13 11.16
C SER A 409 -3.05 -4.50 11.64
N HIS A 410 -3.68 -5.24 10.73
CA HIS A 410 -4.06 -6.64 10.99
C HIS A 410 -2.84 -7.58 11.00
N ILE A 411 -1.68 -7.17 10.48
CA ILE A 411 -0.46 -8.02 10.49
C ILE A 411 0.23 -8.04 11.83
N PHE A 412 0.02 -7.01 12.65
CA PHE A 412 0.67 -6.91 13.95
C PHE A 412 0.32 -8.08 14.88
N LEU A 413 -0.93 -8.55 14.82
CA LEU A 413 -1.37 -9.75 15.54
C LEU A 413 -0.61 -10.99 15.06
N ASP A 414 -0.46 -11.17 13.75
CA ASP A 414 0.26 -12.32 13.17
C ASP A 414 1.75 -12.30 13.60
N ILE A 415 2.38 -11.13 13.64
CA ILE A 415 3.77 -10.96 14.12
C ILE A 415 3.90 -11.44 15.57
N LEU A 416 3.08 -10.91 16.47
CA LEU A 416 3.15 -11.23 17.90
C LEU A 416 2.86 -12.71 18.17
N VAL A 417 1.80 -13.24 17.57
CA VAL A 417 1.39 -14.63 17.75
C VAL A 417 2.44 -15.58 17.18
N GLY A 418 3.04 -15.24 16.03
CA GLY A 418 4.17 -15.98 15.45
C GLY A 418 5.41 -16.01 16.35
N GLN A 419 5.65 -14.95 17.12
CA GLN A 419 6.69 -14.92 18.17
C GLN A 419 6.33 -15.74 19.43
N GLY A 420 5.12 -16.32 19.49
CA GLY A 420 4.60 -16.99 20.69
C GLY A 420 4.16 -16.00 21.78
N LYS A 421 4.05 -14.70 21.49
CA LYS A 421 3.56 -13.70 22.42
C LYS A 421 2.03 -13.69 22.45
N ALA A 422 1.48 -13.25 23.57
CA ALA A 422 0.07 -12.91 23.65
C ALA A 422 -0.18 -11.54 23.01
N ALA A 423 -1.37 -11.36 22.45
CA ALA A 423 -1.89 -10.10 21.96
C ALA A 423 -3.31 -9.92 22.48
N ASP A 424 -3.60 -8.73 23.00
CA ASP A 424 -4.94 -8.38 23.42
C ASP A 424 -5.81 -8.21 22.16
N VAL A 425 -7.02 -8.76 22.14
CA VAL A 425 -7.97 -8.66 21.03
C VAL A 425 -9.26 -8.03 21.51
N THR A 426 -9.77 -7.04 20.78
CA THR A 426 -10.98 -6.30 21.16
C THR A 426 -12.21 -7.21 21.27
N SER A 427 -12.92 -7.07 22.39
CA SER A 427 -14.24 -7.62 22.63
C SER A 427 -15.29 -6.53 22.41
N GLN A 428 -16.32 -6.83 21.62
CA GLN A 428 -17.50 -5.95 21.49
C GLN A 428 -18.38 -5.95 22.75
N THR A 429 -18.12 -6.85 23.69
CA THR A 429 -18.83 -6.96 24.97
C THR A 429 -17.93 -6.48 26.09
N GLU A 430 -18.45 -5.57 26.92
CA GLU A 430 -17.80 -5.16 28.17
C GLU A 430 -17.82 -6.31 29.18
N ILE A 431 -16.67 -6.59 29.77
CA ILE A 431 -16.44 -7.59 30.80
C ILE A 431 -16.54 -6.87 32.15
N GLY A 432 -17.65 -7.10 32.84
CA GLY A 432 -17.92 -6.46 34.13
C GLY A 432 -17.06 -7.03 35.28
N ASP A 433 -16.75 -8.32 35.23
CA ASP A 433 -15.89 -8.99 36.21
C ASP A 433 -15.30 -10.31 35.67
N ASN A 434 -14.40 -10.92 36.46
CA ASN A 434 -13.69 -12.14 36.08
C ASN A 434 -14.59 -13.35 35.80
N SER A 435 -15.80 -13.41 36.38
CA SER A 435 -16.70 -14.56 36.23
C SER A 435 -17.24 -14.72 34.82
N VAL A 436 -17.38 -13.61 34.08
CA VAL A 436 -17.88 -13.61 32.68
C VAL A 436 -16.75 -13.59 31.64
N ALA A 437 -15.52 -13.27 32.04
CA ALA A 437 -14.38 -13.15 31.14
C ALA A 437 -14.10 -14.45 30.36
N GLN A 438 -14.20 -15.61 31.01
CA GLN A 438 -13.97 -16.89 30.34
C GLN A 438 -14.99 -17.15 29.24
N ALA A 439 -16.27 -16.90 29.49
CA ALA A 439 -17.34 -17.09 28.51
C ALA A 439 -17.19 -16.14 27.31
N ILE A 440 -16.74 -14.90 27.55
CA ILE A 440 -16.54 -13.89 26.49
C ILE A 440 -15.27 -14.17 25.69
N CYS A 441 -14.14 -14.35 26.36
CA CYS A 441 -12.83 -14.44 25.71
C CYS A 441 -12.53 -15.83 25.13
N GLN A 442 -12.85 -16.89 25.87
CA GLN A 442 -12.64 -18.28 25.44
C GLN A 442 -13.90 -18.88 24.82
N GLY A 443 -15.05 -18.66 25.44
CA GLY A 443 -16.32 -19.30 25.06
C GLY A 443 -16.27 -20.83 25.23
N SER A 444 -17.12 -21.52 24.50
CA SER A 444 -17.21 -22.98 24.44
C SER A 444 -16.93 -23.51 23.03
N GLU A 445 -16.95 -24.83 22.85
CA GLU A 445 -16.85 -25.44 21.51
C GLU A 445 -18.03 -25.06 20.60
N GLU A 446 -19.23 -24.96 21.16
CA GLU A 446 -20.46 -24.60 20.43
C GLU A 446 -20.58 -23.08 20.21
N ASN A 447 -20.09 -22.28 21.16
CA ASN A 447 -20.15 -20.82 21.12
C ASN A 447 -18.76 -20.24 21.39
N GLN A 448 -17.96 -20.16 20.33
CA GLN A 448 -16.59 -19.63 20.41
C GLN A 448 -16.57 -18.20 20.98
N GLY A 449 -15.64 -17.94 21.90
CA GLY A 449 -15.34 -16.61 22.43
C GLY A 449 -14.46 -15.79 21.49
N VAL A 450 -14.06 -14.59 21.92
CA VAL A 450 -13.25 -13.63 21.15
C VAL A 450 -12.00 -14.28 20.55
N CYS A 451 -11.15 -14.93 21.34
CA CYS A 451 -9.89 -15.50 20.84
C CYS A 451 -10.08 -16.58 19.77
N PRO A 452 -10.87 -17.66 20.01
CA PRO A 452 -11.06 -18.68 18.98
C PRO A 452 -11.87 -18.22 17.76
N LYS A 453 -12.74 -17.20 17.90
CA LYS A 453 -13.42 -16.55 16.74
C LYS A 453 -12.44 -15.75 15.88
N THR A 454 -11.52 -15.04 16.51
CA THR A 454 -10.46 -14.25 15.84
C THR A 454 -9.61 -15.16 14.95
N ALA A 455 -9.11 -16.26 15.50
CA ALA A 455 -8.51 -17.32 14.72
C ALA A 455 -8.60 -18.66 15.46
N SER A 456 -8.84 -19.74 14.71
CA SER A 456 -9.02 -21.09 15.29
C SER A 456 -7.80 -21.61 16.07
N TYR A 457 -6.60 -21.08 15.79
CA TYR A 457 -5.35 -21.39 16.49
C TYR A 457 -5.11 -20.56 17.75
N LEU A 458 -6.00 -19.63 18.11
CA LEU A 458 -5.89 -18.81 19.31
C LEU A 458 -6.74 -19.36 20.45
N LYS A 459 -6.23 -19.21 21.68
CA LYS A 459 -6.94 -19.43 22.94
C LYS A 459 -6.78 -18.21 23.84
N TRP A 460 -7.69 -18.07 24.79
CA TRP A 460 -7.56 -17.09 25.85
C TRP A 460 -6.43 -17.49 26.80
N ASN A 461 -5.58 -16.53 27.18
CA ASN A 461 -4.47 -16.74 28.11
C ASN A 461 -4.87 -16.50 29.58
N GLY A 462 -6.14 -16.23 29.86
CA GLY A 462 -6.66 -15.91 31.19
C GLY A 462 -6.62 -14.42 31.56
N GLN A 463 -6.04 -13.56 30.71
CA GLN A 463 -5.94 -12.11 30.93
C GLN A 463 -7.01 -11.36 30.15
N TRP A 464 -7.54 -10.31 30.74
CA TRP A 464 -8.42 -9.35 30.09
C TRP A 464 -8.28 -8.00 30.78
N THR A 465 -8.65 -6.92 30.10
CA THR A 465 -8.75 -5.60 30.72
C THR A 465 -9.82 -4.76 30.02
N ASN A 466 -10.36 -3.77 30.72
CA ASN A 466 -11.26 -2.79 30.12
C ASN A 466 -10.43 -1.70 29.46
N SER A 467 -10.54 -1.59 28.13
CA SER A 467 -9.79 -0.59 27.34
C SER A 467 -10.40 0.81 27.42
N ASN A 468 -11.64 0.97 27.90
CA ASN A 468 -12.29 2.19 28.44
C ASN A 468 -13.83 1.98 28.47
N THR A 469 -14.57 2.92 29.08
CA THR A 469 -16.04 2.90 29.22
C THR A 469 -16.81 3.05 27.90
N SER A 470 -16.15 3.25 26.76
CA SER A 470 -16.79 3.52 25.46
C SER A 470 -16.40 2.55 24.33
N ALA A 471 -15.39 1.70 24.53
CA ALA A 471 -14.81 0.83 23.50
C ALA A 471 -14.80 -0.67 23.90
N GLY A 472 -15.30 -1.01 25.10
CA GLY A 472 -15.40 -2.38 25.59
C GLY A 472 -14.12 -2.89 26.26
N SER A 473 -13.97 -4.21 26.27
CA SER A 473 -12.84 -4.92 26.89
C SER A 473 -11.91 -5.52 25.84
N VAL A 474 -10.73 -5.94 26.25
CA VAL A 474 -9.83 -6.76 25.43
C VAL A 474 -9.56 -8.10 26.11
N CYS A 475 -9.37 -9.13 25.29
CA CYS A 475 -9.04 -10.48 25.72
C CYS A 475 -7.59 -10.81 25.32
N GLY A 476 -6.76 -11.22 26.27
CA GLY A 476 -5.41 -11.69 25.98
C GLY A 476 -5.44 -13.01 25.22
N CYS A 477 -5.10 -12.98 23.94
CA CYS A 477 -5.12 -14.15 23.06
C CYS A 477 -3.70 -14.64 22.77
N ILE A 478 -3.49 -15.95 22.81
CA ILE A 478 -2.19 -16.59 22.53
C ILE A 478 -2.38 -17.83 21.67
N MET A 479 -1.34 -18.25 20.95
CA MET A 479 -1.37 -19.50 20.19
C MET A 479 -1.65 -20.71 21.11
N LYS A 480 -2.47 -21.64 20.61
CA LYS A 480 -2.87 -22.87 21.32
C LYS A 480 -1.72 -23.80 21.64
#